data_AF-A0A821KBZ0-F1
#
_entry.id   AF-A0A821KBZ0-F1
#
_cell.length_a   1.000
_cell.length_b   1.000
_cell.length_c   1.000
_cell.angle_alpha   90.00
_cell.angle_beta   90.00
_cell.angle_gamma   90.00
#
_symmetry.space_group_name_H-M   'P 1'
#
loop_
_entity.id
_entity.type
_entity.pdbx_description
1 polymer ?
#
loop_
_entity_poly.entity_id
_entity_poly.type
_entity_poly.pdbx_seq_one_letter_code
_entity_poly.pdbx_strand_id
1 'polypeptide(L)'
;MSECTCSSPEEAIARLAQQGGKVDEDTIAQLYDQLKPIEPSFLCKDGGEWEGGVFDTGHSGIAVVKNINWAGKTFKSENDVDSAMVYDKDGNRVWCEQYGHARLREVKFR
;
A
#
# COMPACT_ATOMS: atom_id res chain seq x y z
N MET A 1 -7.27 -13.01 34.89
CA MET A 1 -5.94 -12.78 34.32
C MET A 1 -6.17 -12.61 32.83
N SER A 2 -6.19 -11.37 32.32
CA SER A 2 -6.45 -11.13 30.90
C SER A 2 -5.24 -11.59 30.11
N GLU A 3 -5.46 -12.50 29.16
CA GLU A 3 -4.43 -12.96 28.24
C GLU A 3 -3.88 -11.74 27.47
N CYS A 4 -2.58 -11.53 27.59
CA CYS A 4 -1.87 -10.54 26.79
C CYS A 4 -1.71 -11.16 25.39
N THR A 5 -2.66 -10.89 24.48
CA THR A 5 -2.53 -11.31 23.09
C THR A 5 -1.42 -10.49 22.44
N CYS A 6 -0.23 -11.08 22.31
CA CYS A 6 0.79 -10.55 21.41
C CYS A 6 0.22 -10.62 19.99
N SER A 7 -0.12 -9.46 19.42
CA SER A 7 -0.53 -9.36 18.02
C SER A 7 0.65 -9.63 17.11
N SER A 8 0.43 -10.31 15.98
CA SER A 8 1.47 -10.47 14.96
C SER A 8 1.87 -9.10 14.36
N PRO A 9 3.05 -8.98 13.73
CA PRO A 9 3.42 -7.76 13.00
C PRO A 9 2.38 -7.34 11.95
N GLU A 10 1.75 -8.30 11.27
CA GLU A 10 0.68 -8.06 10.29
C GLU A 10 -0.58 -7.48 10.97
N GLU A 11 -0.97 -8.00 12.12
CA GLU A 11 -2.08 -7.44 12.89
C GLU A 11 -1.75 -6.03 13.42
N ALA A 12 -0.51 -5.80 13.84
CA ALA A 12 -0.06 -4.51 14.34
C ALA A 12 -0.11 -3.44 13.25
N ILE A 13 0.42 -3.73 12.05
CA ILE A 13 0.38 -2.77 10.94
C ILE A 13 -1.05 -2.55 10.41
N ALA A 14 -1.90 -3.59 10.42
CA ALA A 14 -3.32 -3.45 10.06
C ALA A 14 -4.08 -2.54 11.04
N ARG A 15 -3.84 -2.70 12.35
CA ARG A 15 -4.42 -1.80 13.37
C ARG A 15 -3.93 -0.37 13.20
N LEU A 16 -2.64 -0.20 12.95
CA LEU A 16 -2.04 1.12 12.73
C LEU A 16 -2.68 1.82 11.51
N ALA A 17 -2.95 1.07 10.42
CA ALA A 17 -3.60 1.59 9.22
C ALA A 17 -5.05 2.05 9.47
N GLN A 18 -5.73 1.50 10.48
CA GLN A 18 -7.11 1.84 10.84
C GLN A 18 -7.21 2.94 11.90
N GLN A 19 -6.15 3.16 12.69
CA GLN A 19 -6.16 4.12 13.79
C GLN A 19 -6.33 5.58 13.31
N GLY A 20 -5.81 5.89 12.13
CA GLY A 20 -5.77 7.25 11.59
C GLY A 20 -4.87 8.20 12.39
N GLY A 21 -4.82 9.46 11.97
CA GLY A 21 -3.97 10.47 12.58
C GLY A 21 -2.50 10.38 12.18
N LYS A 22 -1.69 11.27 12.75
CA LYS A 22 -0.26 11.34 12.44
C LYS A 22 0.48 10.16 13.06
N VAL A 23 1.29 9.48 12.27
CA VAL A 23 2.14 8.35 12.67
C VAL A 23 3.60 8.69 12.39
N ASP A 24 4.47 8.35 13.34
CA ASP A 24 5.91 8.56 13.17
C ASP A 24 6.52 7.56 12.18
N GLU A 25 7.44 8.05 11.34
CA GLU A 25 8.05 7.23 10.27
C GLU A 25 8.88 6.07 10.82
N ASP A 26 9.62 6.28 11.91
CA ASP A 26 10.45 5.22 12.51
C ASP A 26 9.58 4.10 13.08
N THR A 27 8.40 4.43 13.60
CA THR A 27 7.43 3.43 14.08
C THR A 27 6.96 2.54 12.93
N ILE A 28 6.66 3.12 11.76
CA ILE A 28 6.25 2.35 10.58
C ILE A 28 7.41 1.49 10.08
N ALA A 29 8.62 2.05 10.00
CA ALA A 29 9.80 1.34 9.54
C ALA A 29 10.14 0.12 10.42
N GLN A 30 10.12 0.28 11.75
CA GLN A 30 10.40 -0.81 12.70
C GLN A 30 9.37 -1.93 12.64
N LEU A 31 8.10 -1.61 12.37
CA LEU A 31 7.06 -2.62 12.15
C LEU A 31 7.23 -3.31 10.79
N TYR A 32 7.56 -2.55 9.75
CA TYR A 32 7.80 -3.07 8.41
C TYR A 32 8.94 -4.09 8.40
N ASP A 33 10.04 -3.81 9.10
CA ASP A 33 11.22 -4.69 9.20
C ASP A 33 10.91 -6.05 9.88
N GLN A 34 9.74 -6.20 10.51
CA GLN A 34 9.27 -7.47 11.10
C GLN A 34 8.36 -8.28 10.18
N LEU A 35 7.93 -7.72 9.05
CA LEU A 35 7.04 -8.40 8.10
C LEU A 35 7.83 -9.39 7.24
N LYS A 36 7.16 -10.47 6.85
CA LYS A 36 7.72 -11.43 5.90
C LYS A 36 7.63 -10.90 4.46
N PRO A 37 8.63 -11.19 3.60
CA PRO A 37 8.49 -10.93 2.17
C PRO A 37 7.38 -11.78 1.58
N ILE A 38 6.88 -11.35 0.42
CA ILE A 38 5.87 -12.05 -0.36
C ILE A 38 6.37 -12.28 -1.79
N GLU A 39 5.91 -13.36 -2.40
CA GLU A 39 6.16 -13.67 -3.80
C GLU A 39 5.35 -12.73 -4.72
N PRO A 40 5.86 -12.38 -5.92
CA PRO A 40 5.12 -11.56 -6.89
C PRO A 40 3.71 -12.07 -7.24
N SER A 41 3.53 -13.39 -7.24
CA SER A 41 2.26 -14.06 -7.50
C SER A 41 1.18 -13.70 -6.49
N PHE A 42 1.55 -13.36 -5.24
CA PHE A 42 0.60 -12.93 -4.22
C PHE A 42 -0.07 -11.61 -4.60
N LEU A 43 0.67 -10.68 -5.21
CA LEU A 43 0.13 -9.37 -5.59
C LEU A 43 -0.81 -9.47 -6.80
N CYS A 44 -0.60 -10.46 -7.67
CA CYS A 44 -1.39 -10.68 -8.88
C CYS A 44 -2.65 -11.53 -8.66
N LYS A 45 -2.88 -12.04 -7.43
CA LYS A 45 -4.03 -12.91 -7.13
C LYS A 45 -5.36 -12.17 -7.32
N ASP A 46 -6.41 -12.89 -7.72
CA ASP A 46 -7.79 -12.38 -7.80
C ASP A 46 -7.95 -11.07 -8.60
N GLY A 47 -7.21 -10.93 -9.70
CA GLY A 47 -7.22 -9.73 -10.56
C GLY A 47 -6.21 -8.65 -10.14
N GLY A 48 -5.54 -8.84 -9.00
CA GLY A 48 -4.43 -7.98 -8.56
C GLY A 48 -4.85 -6.56 -8.21
N GLU A 49 -6.12 -6.34 -7.88
CA GLU A 49 -6.63 -5.03 -7.47
C GLU A 49 -6.38 -4.79 -5.99
N TRP A 50 -5.62 -3.74 -5.68
CA TRP A 50 -5.35 -3.31 -4.31
C TRP A 50 -5.80 -1.87 -4.11
N GLU A 51 -6.63 -1.65 -3.10
CA GLU A 51 -7.00 -0.33 -2.63
C GLU A 51 -5.84 0.32 -1.88
N GLY A 52 -5.58 1.58 -2.18
CA GLY A 52 -4.46 2.34 -1.61
C GLY A 52 -4.81 3.00 -0.28
N GLY A 53 -3.81 3.11 0.60
CA GLY A 53 -3.87 3.90 1.82
C GLY A 53 -2.54 4.63 2.05
N VAL A 54 -2.56 5.68 2.86
CA VAL A 54 -1.36 6.46 3.20
C VAL A 54 -1.31 6.71 4.70
N PHE A 55 -0.19 6.36 5.34
CA PHE A 55 0.09 6.81 6.69
C PHE A 55 0.42 8.30 6.70
N ASP A 56 -0.22 9.06 7.58
CA ASP A 56 0.09 10.47 7.72
C ASP A 56 1.39 10.65 8.52
N THR A 57 2.54 10.69 7.84
CA THR A 57 3.83 10.98 8.47
C THR A 57 4.18 12.47 8.49
N GLY A 58 3.35 13.32 7.85
CA GLY A 58 3.69 14.70 7.51
C GLY A 58 4.63 14.85 6.30
N HIS A 59 4.93 13.75 5.58
CA HIS A 59 5.74 13.80 4.36
C HIS A 59 5.00 14.52 3.21
N SER A 60 5.71 15.37 2.47
CA SER A 60 5.12 16.21 1.40
C SER A 60 4.50 15.42 0.25
N GLY A 61 5.02 14.21 -0.04
CA GLY A 61 4.48 13.31 -1.06
C GLY A 61 3.04 12.85 -0.80
N ILE A 62 2.56 12.92 0.45
CA ILE A 62 1.18 12.58 0.81
C ILE A 62 0.19 13.52 0.12
N ALA A 63 0.54 14.79 -0.05
CA ALA A 63 -0.31 15.77 -0.74
C ALA A 63 -0.52 15.40 -2.21
N VAL A 64 0.51 14.87 -2.88
CA VAL A 64 0.41 14.43 -4.28
C VAL A 64 -0.60 13.30 -4.43
N VAL A 65 -0.52 12.29 -3.55
CA VAL A 65 -1.43 11.12 -3.57
C VAL A 65 -2.88 11.53 -3.33
N LYS A 66 -3.11 12.46 -2.39
CA LYS A 66 -4.45 13.02 -2.11
C LYS A 66 -4.99 13.83 -3.29
N ASN A 67 -4.15 14.66 -3.93
CA ASN A 67 -4.57 15.54 -5.03
C ASN A 67 -5.04 14.79 -6.27
N ILE A 68 -4.50 13.59 -6.52
CA ILE A 68 -4.89 12.77 -7.69
C ILE A 68 -6.02 11.79 -7.39
N ASN A 69 -6.62 11.83 -6.20
CA ASN A 69 -7.65 10.88 -5.76
C ASN A 69 -7.22 9.41 -5.97
N TRP A 70 -6.00 9.09 -5.51
CA TRP A 70 -5.37 7.79 -5.74
C TRP A 70 -6.19 6.65 -5.12
N ALA A 71 -6.57 5.70 -5.97
CA ALA A 71 -7.37 4.53 -5.62
C ALA A 71 -6.52 3.28 -5.34
N GLY A 72 -5.21 3.32 -5.63
CA GLY A 72 -4.30 2.18 -5.41
C GLY A 72 -3.60 1.70 -6.68
N LYS A 73 -3.44 0.38 -6.81
CA LYS A 73 -2.68 -0.26 -7.90
C LYS A 73 -3.39 -1.50 -8.44
N THR A 74 -3.16 -1.82 -9.71
CA THR A 74 -3.60 -3.09 -10.30
C THR A 74 -2.39 -3.86 -10.83
N PHE A 75 -2.10 -5.01 -10.24
CA PHE A 75 -1.03 -5.91 -10.65
C PHE A 75 -1.58 -6.99 -11.57
N LYS A 76 -1.74 -6.66 -12.87
CA LYS A 76 -2.29 -7.60 -13.87
C LYS A 76 -1.34 -8.78 -14.10
N SER A 77 -0.04 -8.51 -14.10
CA SER A 77 1.01 -9.53 -14.15
C SER A 77 2.34 -8.95 -13.63
N GLU A 78 3.38 -9.79 -13.55
CA GLU A 78 4.73 -9.33 -13.23
C GLU A 78 5.30 -8.29 -14.21
N ASN A 79 4.79 -8.26 -15.45
CA ASN A 79 5.27 -7.36 -16.51
C ASN A 79 4.28 -6.26 -16.86
N ASP A 80 3.13 -6.20 -16.21
CA ASP A 80 2.08 -5.23 -16.48
C ASP A 80 1.40 -4.83 -15.16
N VAL A 81 1.74 -3.64 -14.68
CA VAL A 81 1.20 -3.07 -13.45
C VAL A 81 0.71 -1.66 -13.74
N ASP A 82 -0.56 -1.40 -13.46
CA ASP A 82 -1.12 -0.06 -13.42
C ASP A 82 -0.80 0.54 -12.03
N SER A 83 0.31 1.25 -11.94
CA SER A 83 0.86 1.73 -10.66
C SER A 83 0.12 2.91 -10.05
N ALA A 84 -0.71 3.60 -10.84
CA ALA A 84 -1.47 4.79 -10.45
C ALA A 84 -2.93 4.64 -10.88
N MET A 85 -3.70 3.86 -10.14
CA MET A 85 -5.16 3.86 -10.26
C MET A 85 -5.71 5.07 -9.50
N VAL A 86 -6.67 5.77 -10.08
CA VAL A 86 -7.34 6.94 -9.49
C VAL A 86 -8.85 6.78 -9.59
N TYR A 87 -9.59 7.43 -8.71
CA TYR A 87 -11.03 7.55 -8.85
C TYR A 87 -11.38 8.75 -9.74
N ASP A 88 -12.13 8.49 -10.80
CA ASP A 88 -12.68 9.54 -11.66
C ASP A 88 -13.84 10.30 -10.96
N LYS A 89 -14.44 11.27 -11.66
CA LYS A 89 -15.55 12.08 -11.15
C LYS A 89 -16.82 11.28 -10.82
N ASP A 90 -16.99 10.11 -11.42
CA ASP A 90 -18.14 9.23 -11.22
C ASP A 90 -17.82 8.12 -10.19
N GLY A 91 -16.61 8.14 -9.62
CA GLY A 91 -16.13 7.15 -8.65
C GLY A 91 -15.58 5.87 -9.27
N ASN A 92 -15.41 5.81 -10.59
CA ASN A 92 -14.82 4.64 -11.24
C ASN A 92 -13.31 4.63 -11.07
N ARG A 93 -12.75 3.43 -10.94
CA ARG A 93 -11.30 3.22 -10.84
C ARG A 93 -10.71 3.18 -12.25
N VAL A 94 -9.91 4.19 -12.59
CA VAL A 94 -9.28 4.34 -13.91
C VAL A 94 -7.76 4.46 -13.77
N TRP A 95 -7.02 3.95 -14.74
CA TRP A 95 -5.56 4.09 -14.77
C TRP A 95 -5.18 5.52 -15.19
N CYS A 96 -4.27 6.13 -14.44
CA CYS A 96 -3.76 7.47 -14.70
C CYS A 96 -2.54 7.42 -15.62
N GLU A 97 -2.78 7.49 -16.93
CA GLU A 97 -1.76 7.25 -17.98
C GLU A 97 -0.50 8.12 -17.85
N GLN A 98 -0.63 9.35 -17.33
CA GLN A 98 0.49 10.28 -17.12
C GLN A 98 1.62 9.74 -16.24
N TYR A 99 1.33 8.73 -15.40
CA TYR A 99 2.32 8.08 -14.53
C TYR A 99 2.93 6.81 -15.12
N GLY A 100 2.49 6.38 -16.31
CA GLY A 100 2.99 5.18 -16.98
C GLY A 100 2.62 3.87 -16.27
N HIS A 101 3.18 2.78 -16.80
CA HIS A 101 3.09 1.44 -16.22
C HIS A 101 4.33 1.11 -15.40
N ALA A 102 4.22 0.06 -14.58
CA ALA A 102 5.32 -0.52 -13.82
C ALA A 102 5.47 -2.02 -14.09
N ARG A 103 6.51 -2.61 -13.51
CA ARG A 103 6.77 -4.06 -13.50
C ARG A 103 7.12 -4.50 -12.09
N LEU A 104 6.75 -5.73 -11.74
CA LEU A 104 7.01 -6.32 -10.44
C LEU A 104 8.25 -7.20 -10.51
N ARG A 105 9.18 -7.02 -9.58
CA ARG A 105 10.42 -7.81 -9.47
C ARG A 105 10.71 -8.06 -8.00
N GLU A 106 11.33 -9.20 -7.72
CA GLU A 106 11.94 -9.44 -6.43
C GLU A 106 13.16 -8.53 -6.26
N VAL A 107 13.10 -7.65 -5.27
CA VAL A 107 14.18 -6.71 -4.94
C VAL A 107 14.48 -6.87 -3.46
N LYS A 108 15.76 -7.09 -3.12
CA LYS A 108 16.18 -7.14 -1.72
C LYS A 108 16.18 -5.74 -1.13
N PHE A 109 15.49 -5.56 -0.02
CA PHE A 109 15.48 -4.34 0.76
C PHE A 109 15.62 -4.71 2.24
N ARG A 110 16.79 -4.36 2.80
CA ARG A 110 17.23 -4.60 4.19
C ARG A 110 17.32 -6.07 4.61
#